data_AF-A0A2D4IFI4-F1
#
_entry.id   AF-A0A2D4IFI4-F1
#
_cell.length_a   1.000
_cell.length_b   1.000
_cell.length_c   1.000
_cell.angle_alpha   90.00
_cell.angle_beta   90.00
_cell.angle_gamma   90.00
#
_symmetry.space_group_name_H-M   'P 1'
#
loop_
_entity.id
_entity.type
_entity.pdbx_description
1 polymer ?
#
loop_
_entity_poly.entity_id
_entity_poly.type
_entity_poly.pdbx_seq_one_letter_code
_entity_poly.pdbx_strand_id
1 'polypeptide(L)'
;MSGNGFASSTEILNLADQLKPKKMKKMEVEQVLQQLVQRKWLCEKEGEYTLHIRSILELEQYIFRHYPESARKCHICHSLSVQSQVCEDCGIVLHCSCLSKYFQAQPEPRCPHCKQFWPHQIPDLHPPSQLPSSARRASRKASRYQH
;
A
#
# COMPACT_ATOMS: atom_id res chain seq x y z
N MET A 1 -12.93 1.14 -3.27
CA MET A 1 -11.53 1.62 -3.17
C MET A 1 -11.07 2.10 -4.53
N SER A 2 -10.18 3.09 -4.62
CA SER A 2 -9.60 3.52 -5.90
C SER A 2 -8.91 2.33 -6.61
N GLY A 3 -8.98 2.30 -7.95
CA GLY A 3 -8.46 1.20 -8.77
C GLY A 3 -6.99 0.91 -8.51
N ASN A 4 -6.17 1.96 -8.41
CA ASN A 4 -4.70 1.89 -8.23
C ASN A 4 -4.24 1.94 -6.76
N GLY A 5 -5.17 2.11 -5.79
CA GLY A 5 -4.82 2.21 -4.37
C GLY A 5 -4.36 3.61 -3.92
N PHE A 6 -4.49 4.63 -4.77
CA PHE A 6 -4.21 6.03 -4.46
C PHE A 6 -5.46 6.89 -4.59
N ALA A 7 -5.50 8.02 -3.91
CA ALA A 7 -6.51 9.05 -4.07
C ALA A 7 -5.83 10.42 -4.19
N SER A 8 -6.22 11.21 -5.18
CA SER A 8 -5.65 12.54 -5.38
C SER A 8 -6.11 13.52 -4.32
N SER A 9 -5.27 14.52 -4.03
CA SER A 9 -5.59 15.61 -3.11
C SER A 9 -6.91 16.32 -3.48
N THR A 10 -7.12 16.56 -4.77
CA THR A 10 -8.32 17.24 -5.29
C THR A 10 -9.58 16.41 -5.08
N GLU A 11 -9.54 15.10 -5.33
CA GLU A 11 -10.65 14.19 -5.04
C GLU A 11 -11.00 14.20 -3.55
N ILE A 12 -10.00 14.11 -2.67
CA ILE A 12 -10.20 14.13 -1.21
C ILE A 12 -10.80 15.47 -0.77
N LEU A 13 -10.28 16.60 -1.26
CA LEU A 13 -10.72 17.94 -0.87
C LEU A 13 -12.14 18.27 -1.34
N ASN A 14 -12.58 17.68 -2.45
CA ASN A 14 -13.95 17.83 -2.92
C ASN A 14 -14.98 17.11 -2.01
N LEU A 15 -14.52 16.22 -1.12
CA LEU A 15 -15.36 15.56 -0.12
C LEU A 15 -15.43 16.33 1.22
N ALA A 16 -14.72 17.46 1.36
CA ALA A 16 -14.63 18.22 2.61
C ALA A 16 -16.00 18.63 3.18
N ASP A 17 -16.93 19.02 2.30
CA ASP A 17 -18.28 19.45 2.68
C ASP A 17 -19.21 18.28 3.09
N GLN A 18 -18.79 17.04 2.85
CA GLN A 18 -19.51 15.82 3.21
C GLN A 18 -19.11 15.30 4.60
N LEU A 19 -18.08 15.88 5.22
CA LEU A 19 -17.62 15.48 6.55
C LEU A 19 -18.70 15.74 7.61
N LYS A 20 -18.93 14.75 8.46
CA LYS A 20 -19.85 14.79 9.60
C LYS A 20 -19.09 14.55 10.91
N PRO A 21 -19.50 15.16 12.04
CA PRO A 21 -20.63 16.10 12.18
C PRO A 21 -20.30 17.52 11.72
N LYS A 22 -19.00 17.88 11.65
CA LYS A 22 -18.53 19.22 11.31
C LYS A 22 -17.85 19.23 9.95
N LYS A 23 -18.35 20.09 9.06
CA LYS A 23 -17.70 20.40 7.78
C LYS A 23 -16.37 21.10 8.03
N MET A 24 -15.40 20.86 7.16
CA MET A 24 -14.09 21.49 7.22
C MET A 24 -13.84 22.29 5.94
N LYS A 25 -13.12 23.41 6.06
CA LYS A 25 -12.60 24.12 4.89
C LYS A 25 -11.52 23.28 4.22
N LYS A 26 -11.33 23.44 2.90
CA LYS A 26 -10.29 22.72 2.16
C LYS A 26 -8.90 22.83 2.80
N MET A 27 -8.52 24.02 3.26
CA MET A 27 -7.26 24.26 3.97
C MET A 27 -7.12 23.45 5.29
N GLU A 28 -8.23 23.25 6.02
CA GLU A 28 -8.22 22.43 7.25
C GLU A 28 -8.06 20.94 6.89
N VAL A 29 -8.69 20.48 5.81
CA VAL A 29 -8.55 19.10 5.32
C VAL A 29 -7.11 18.83 4.88
N GLU A 30 -6.47 19.76 4.17
CA GLU A 30 -5.05 19.66 3.80
C GLU A 30 -4.15 19.51 5.03
N GLN A 31 -4.38 20.31 6.08
CA GLN A 31 -3.64 20.20 7.33
C GLN A 31 -3.84 18.83 8.00
N VAL A 32 -5.06 18.30 8.00
CA VAL A 32 -5.35 16.96 8.54
C VAL A 32 -4.64 15.88 7.73
N LEU A 33 -4.65 15.96 6.40
CA LEU A 33 -3.92 15.02 5.54
C LEU A 33 -2.42 15.00 5.87
N GLN A 34 -1.81 16.19 6.02
CA GLN A 34 -0.40 16.30 6.41
C GLN A 34 -0.13 15.72 7.81
N GLN A 35 -1.04 15.93 8.76
CA GLN A 35 -0.92 15.30 10.08
C GLN A 35 -1.03 13.77 10.02
N LEU A 36 -1.92 13.23 9.18
CA LEU A 36 -2.05 11.79 8.96
C LEU A 36 -0.79 11.21 8.31
N VAL A 37 -0.16 11.93 7.39
CA VAL A 37 1.14 11.55 6.81
C VAL A 37 2.24 11.57 7.87
N GLN A 38 2.33 12.64 8.66
CA GLN A 38 3.31 12.77 9.74
C GLN A 38 3.19 11.65 10.78
N ARG A 39 1.96 11.28 11.13
CA ARG A 39 1.63 10.20 12.08
C ARG A 39 1.70 8.80 11.46
N LYS A 40 2.09 8.69 10.19
CA LYS A 40 2.26 7.42 9.46
C LYS A 40 0.96 6.65 9.26
N TRP A 41 -0.16 7.36 9.11
CA TRP A 41 -1.42 6.76 8.65
C TRP A 41 -1.53 6.80 7.12
N LEU A 42 -0.99 7.85 6.48
CA LEU A 42 -0.97 7.99 5.03
C LEU A 42 0.47 8.11 4.52
N CYS A 43 0.68 7.73 3.27
CA CYS A 43 1.81 8.14 2.46
C CYS A 43 1.31 9.14 1.43
N GLU A 44 2.05 10.21 1.21
CA GLU A 44 1.81 11.16 0.11
C GLU A 44 2.94 11.02 -0.91
N LYS A 45 2.58 11.09 -2.20
CA LYS A 45 3.51 11.16 -3.32
C LYS A 45 2.84 11.94 -4.45
N GLU A 46 3.45 13.04 -4.87
CA GLU A 46 3.04 13.83 -6.04
C GLU A 46 1.57 14.30 -5.99
N GLY A 47 1.08 14.63 -4.80
CA GLY A 47 -0.29 15.07 -4.57
C GLY A 47 -1.31 13.94 -4.45
N GLU A 48 -0.88 12.68 -4.51
CA GLU A 48 -1.70 11.50 -4.25
C GLU A 48 -1.41 10.89 -2.89
N TYR A 49 -2.44 10.32 -2.28
CA TYR A 49 -2.38 9.70 -0.97
C TYR A 49 -2.71 8.22 -1.05
N THR A 50 -1.98 7.40 -0.29
CA THR A 50 -2.28 5.99 -0.07
C THR A 50 -2.13 5.63 1.40
N LEU A 51 -2.64 4.45 1.79
CA LEU A 51 -2.46 3.97 3.17
C LEU A 51 -1.00 3.65 3.43
N HIS A 52 -0.46 4.17 4.52
CA HIS A 52 0.86 3.76 5.01
C HIS A 52 0.79 2.32 5.57
N ILE A 53 1.92 1.61 5.59
CA ILE A 53 1.99 0.21 6.07
C ILE A 53 1.43 0.03 7.49
N ARG A 54 1.63 1.03 8.35
CA ARG A 54 1.04 1.08 9.70
C ARG A 54 -0.48 0.97 9.67
N SER A 55 -1.15 1.72 8.80
CA SER A 55 -2.62 1.67 8.66
C SER A 55 -3.09 0.30 8.20
N ILE A 56 -2.35 -0.35 7.29
CA ILE A 56 -2.69 -1.70 6.84
C ILE A 56 -2.60 -2.66 8.04
N LEU A 57 -1.48 -2.65 8.78
CA LEU A 57 -1.28 -3.54 9.91
C LEU A 57 -2.29 -3.31 11.05
N GLU A 58 -2.60 -2.05 11.36
CA GLU A 58 -3.47 -1.71 12.49
C GLU A 58 -4.97 -1.80 12.14
N LEU A 59 -5.36 -1.53 10.89
CA LEU A 59 -6.77 -1.39 10.50
C LEU A 59 -7.28 -2.51 9.59
N GLU A 60 -6.46 -3.49 9.19
CA GLU A 60 -6.86 -4.57 8.26
C GLU A 60 -8.17 -5.24 8.65
N GLN A 61 -8.29 -5.69 9.91
CA GLN A 61 -9.49 -6.39 10.37
C GLN A 61 -10.73 -5.49 10.35
N TYR A 62 -10.56 -4.22 10.72
CA TYR A 62 -11.63 -3.23 10.67
C TYR A 62 -12.08 -3.00 9.22
N ILE A 63 -11.14 -2.85 8.30
CA ILE A 63 -11.41 -2.61 6.88
C ILE A 63 -12.18 -3.80 6.28
N PHE A 64 -11.75 -5.03 6.53
CA PHE A 64 -12.47 -6.22 6.04
C PHE A 64 -13.88 -6.35 6.62
N ARG A 65 -14.06 -5.99 7.90
CA ARG A 65 -15.38 -6.07 8.56
C ARG A 65 -16.36 -5.02 8.05
N HIS A 66 -15.90 -3.78 7.83
CA HIS A 66 -16.77 -2.65 7.55
C HIS A 66 -16.86 -2.29 6.06
N TYR A 67 -15.95 -2.78 5.23
CA TYR A 67 -15.92 -2.51 3.79
C TYR A 67 -15.71 -3.80 2.96
N PRO A 68 -16.45 -4.89 3.20
CA PRO A 68 -16.20 -6.19 2.55
C PRO A 68 -16.26 -6.13 1.02
N GLU A 69 -17.19 -5.35 0.46
CA GLU A 69 -17.37 -5.20 -1.00
C GLU A 69 -16.20 -4.46 -1.68
N SER A 70 -15.44 -3.68 -0.92
CA SER A 70 -14.35 -2.86 -1.44
C SER A 70 -12.98 -3.37 -1.05
N ALA A 71 -12.87 -4.08 0.07
CA ALA A 71 -11.63 -4.58 0.61
C ALA A 71 -11.12 -5.76 -0.20
N ARG A 72 -9.94 -5.60 -0.79
CA ARG A 72 -9.31 -6.65 -1.61
C ARG A 72 -8.32 -7.45 -0.77
N LYS A 73 -8.31 -8.77 -0.92
CA LYS A 73 -7.37 -9.68 -0.24
C LYS A 73 -6.40 -10.30 -1.24
N CYS A 74 -5.11 -10.17 -0.98
CA CYS A 74 -4.08 -10.76 -1.84
C CYS A 74 -4.14 -12.30 -1.78
N HIS A 75 -4.11 -12.97 -2.93
CA HIS A 75 -4.18 -14.43 -3.03
C HIS A 75 -2.90 -15.13 -2.55
N ILE A 76 -1.75 -14.44 -2.46
CA ILE A 76 -0.48 -15.04 -2.03
C ILE A 76 -0.29 -14.93 -0.51
N CYS A 77 -0.42 -13.74 0.07
CA CYS A 77 -0.14 -13.52 1.49
C CYS A 77 -1.41 -13.41 2.36
N HIS A 78 -2.58 -13.38 1.74
CA HIS A 78 -3.89 -13.29 2.40
C HIS A 78 -4.15 -12.01 3.22
N SER A 79 -3.30 -10.99 3.07
CA SER A 79 -3.47 -9.67 3.68
C SER A 79 -4.22 -8.69 2.79
N LEU A 80 -4.70 -7.59 3.39
CA LEU A 80 -5.36 -6.47 2.72
C LEU A 80 -4.47 -5.89 1.62
N SER A 81 -5.07 -5.70 0.46
CA SER A 81 -4.42 -5.23 -0.75
C SER A 81 -4.96 -3.88 -1.19
N VAL A 82 -4.17 -2.84 -0.93
CA VAL A 82 -4.47 -1.46 -1.34
C VAL A 82 -4.02 -1.25 -2.78
N GLN A 83 -2.77 -1.59 -3.08
CA GLN A 83 -2.15 -1.52 -4.42
C GLN A 83 -1.97 -2.94 -4.97
N SER A 84 -2.63 -3.23 -6.09
CA SER A 84 -2.66 -4.58 -6.67
C SER A 84 -3.01 -4.59 -8.13
N GLN A 85 -2.65 -5.69 -8.78
CA GLN A 85 -3.23 -6.09 -10.06
C GLN A 85 -4.23 -7.23 -9.83
N VAL A 86 -5.16 -7.37 -10.77
CA VAL A 86 -6.23 -8.35 -10.75
C VAL A 86 -6.10 -9.23 -11.97
N CYS A 87 -6.24 -10.55 -11.80
CA CYS A 87 -6.32 -11.47 -12.93
C CYS A 87 -7.59 -11.21 -13.73
N GLU A 88 -7.47 -11.03 -15.04
CA GLU A 88 -8.62 -10.77 -15.92
C GLU A 88 -9.53 -11.99 -16.06
N ASP A 89 -8.98 -13.21 -15.98
CA ASP A 89 -9.75 -14.44 -16.18
C ASP A 89 -10.51 -14.91 -14.93
N CYS A 90 -9.91 -14.77 -13.73
CA CYS A 90 -10.48 -15.34 -12.50
C CYS A 90 -10.63 -14.35 -11.34
N GLY A 91 -10.24 -13.09 -11.53
CA GLY A 91 -10.48 -12.03 -10.55
C GLY A 91 -9.62 -12.08 -9.28
N ILE A 92 -8.65 -13.00 -9.16
CA ILE A 92 -7.76 -12.99 -8.00
C ILE A 92 -6.96 -11.69 -7.94
N VAL A 93 -6.75 -11.19 -6.73
CA VAL A 93 -6.00 -9.97 -6.48
C VAL A 93 -4.60 -10.32 -5.97
N LEU A 94 -3.57 -9.66 -6.50
CA LEU A 94 -2.20 -9.82 -6.03
C LEU A 94 -1.57 -8.46 -5.74
N HIS A 95 -0.92 -8.31 -4.59
CA HIS A 95 -0.10 -7.12 -4.31
C HIS A 95 0.97 -6.96 -5.38
N CYS A 96 1.34 -5.72 -5.71
CA CYS A 96 2.47 -5.43 -6.59
C CYS A 96 3.76 -6.14 -6.11
N SER A 97 4.04 -6.14 -4.80
CA SER A 97 5.21 -6.81 -4.23
C SER A 97 5.15 -8.33 -4.25
N CYS A 98 3.95 -8.91 -4.13
CA CYS A 98 3.74 -10.34 -4.30
C CYS A 98 3.94 -10.74 -5.76
N LEU A 99 3.48 -9.93 -6.72
CA LEU A 99 3.68 -10.13 -8.15
C LEU A 99 5.17 -10.14 -8.51
N SER A 100 5.92 -9.10 -8.12
CA SER A 100 7.35 -9.01 -8.41
C SER A 100 8.12 -10.22 -7.91
N LYS A 101 7.81 -10.71 -6.70
CA LYS A 101 8.46 -11.90 -6.11
C LYS A 101 8.02 -13.20 -6.77
N TYR A 102 6.73 -13.35 -7.05
CA TYR A 102 6.18 -14.57 -7.63
C TYR A 102 6.66 -14.78 -9.08
N PHE A 103 6.79 -13.70 -9.84
CA PHE A 103 7.19 -13.72 -11.25
C PHE A 103 8.66 -13.39 -11.52
N GLN A 104 9.49 -13.19 -10.47
CA GLN A 104 10.86 -12.68 -10.57
C GLN A 104 11.77 -13.45 -11.57
N ALA A 105 11.47 -14.73 -11.83
CA ALA A 105 12.25 -15.59 -12.71
C ALA A 105 11.37 -16.33 -13.75
N GLN A 106 10.15 -15.85 -13.98
CA GLN A 106 9.23 -16.48 -14.94
C GLN A 106 9.19 -15.68 -16.24
N PRO A 107 9.72 -16.21 -17.36
CA PRO A 107 9.66 -15.53 -18.65
C PRO A 107 8.23 -15.40 -19.18
N GLU A 108 7.33 -16.29 -18.73
CA GLU A 108 5.92 -16.28 -19.08
C GLU A 108 5.07 -16.28 -17.79
N PRO A 109 4.77 -15.10 -17.24
CA PRO A 109 3.97 -14.96 -16.03
C PRO A 109 2.59 -15.61 -16.19
N ARG A 110 2.22 -16.50 -15.26
CA ARG A 110 0.91 -17.16 -15.22
C ARG A 110 0.22 -17.00 -13.87
N CYS A 111 -1.09 -16.78 -13.90
CA CYS A 111 -1.91 -16.63 -12.71
C CYS A 111 -1.71 -17.82 -11.74
N PRO A 112 -1.41 -17.59 -10.44
CA PRO A 112 -1.22 -18.67 -9.48
C PRO A 112 -2.46 -19.55 -9.30
N HIS A 113 -3.66 -19.02 -9.59
CA HIS A 113 -4.93 -19.71 -9.44
C HIS A 113 -5.38 -20.43 -10.73
N CYS A 114 -5.74 -19.70 -11.78
CA CYS A 114 -6.30 -20.27 -13.01
C CYS A 114 -5.27 -20.68 -14.07
N LYS A 115 -3.98 -20.40 -13.84
CA LYS A 115 -2.84 -20.69 -14.74
C LYS A 115 -2.87 -19.99 -16.11
N GLN A 116 -3.84 -19.11 -16.35
CA GLN A 116 -3.87 -18.26 -17.54
C GLN A 116 -2.71 -17.26 -17.54
N PHE A 117 -2.33 -16.81 -18.74
CA PHE A 117 -1.28 -15.82 -18.92
C PHE A 117 -1.60 -14.55 -18.14
N TRP A 118 -0.60 -13.95 -17.49
CA TRP A 118 -0.77 -12.69 -16.77
C TRP A 118 -0.46 -11.52 -17.72
N PRO A 119 -1.47 -10.78 -18.21
CA PRO A 119 -1.27 -9.80 -19.30
C PRO A 119 -0.60 -8.50 -18.84
N HIS A 120 -0.61 -8.23 -17.54
CA HIS A 120 -0.12 -6.97 -16.98
C HIS A 120 1.40 -6.97 -16.84
N GLN A 121 2.03 -5.81 -17.07
CA GLN A 121 3.45 -5.64 -16.77
C GLN A 121 3.71 -5.88 -15.29
N ILE A 122 4.68 -6.75 -14.97
CA ILE A 122 5.06 -7.03 -13.59
C ILE A 122 5.83 -5.81 -13.04
N PRO A 123 5.38 -5.19 -11.93
CA PRO A 123 6.08 -4.05 -11.35
C PRO A 123 7.51 -4.44 -10.95
N ASP A 124 8.50 -3.64 -11.34
CA ASP A 124 9.86 -3.82 -10.87
C ASP A 124 10.01 -3.12 -9.50
N LEU A 125 9.72 -3.87 -8.44
CA LEU A 125 9.88 -3.38 -7.09
C LEU A 125 11.27 -3.75 -6.60
N HIS A 126 12.22 -2.83 -6.83
CA HIS A 126 13.43 -2.82 -6.04
C HIS A 126 13.02 -2.78 -4.56
N PRO A 127 13.41 -3.77 -3.73
CA PRO A 127 13.20 -3.64 -2.29
C PRO A 127 13.89 -2.35 -1.85
N PRO A 128 13.28 -1.56 -0.93
CA PRO A 128 13.91 -0.34 -0.45
C PRO A 128 15.33 -0.69 -0.02
N SER A 129 16.28 -0.18 -0.77
CA SER A 129 17.69 -0.37 -0.51
C SER A 129 17.93 0.12 0.91
N GLN A 130 18.31 -0.85 1.75
CA GLN A 130 19.02 -0.75 3.00
C GLN A 130 19.16 0.66 3.57
N LEU A 131 18.66 0.84 4.80
CA LEU A 131 19.06 1.89 5.76
C LEU A 131 20.47 2.43 5.45
N PRO A 132 20.68 3.76 5.48
CA PRO A 132 21.98 4.35 5.17
C PRO A 132 23.10 3.62 5.93
N SER A 133 24.17 3.32 5.20
CA SER A 133 25.33 2.52 5.62
C SER A 133 25.99 3.02 6.93
N SER A 134 25.69 4.25 7.34
CA SER A 134 26.05 4.83 8.65
C SER A 134 25.43 4.07 9.84
N ALA A 135 24.22 3.54 9.73
CA ALA A 135 23.54 2.84 10.83
C ALA A 135 24.11 1.43 11.07
N ARG A 136 24.57 0.74 10.02
CA ARG A 136 25.17 -0.61 10.12
C ARG A 136 26.52 -0.61 10.86
N ARG A 137 27.27 0.48 10.81
CA ARG A 137 28.54 0.63 11.56
C ARG A 137 28.30 0.87 13.06
N ALA A 138 27.19 1.49 13.44
CA ALA A 138 26.87 1.76 14.85
C ALA A 138 26.51 0.48 15.62
N SER A 139 25.67 -0.39 15.05
CA SER A 139 25.29 -1.66 15.71
C SER A 139 26.46 -2.64 15.88
N ARG A 140 27.43 -2.67 14.95
CA ARG A 140 28.63 -3.52 15.09
C ARG A 140 29.62 -3.01 16.15
N LYS A 141 29.65 -1.70 16.42
CA LYS A 141 30.49 -1.15 17.50
C LYS A 141 29.86 -1.36 18.88
N ALA A 142 28.53 -1.28 19.01
CA ALA A 142 27.85 -1.49 20.29
C ALA A 142 27.98 -2.93 20.81
N SER A 143 28.02 -3.94 19.92
CA SER A 143 28.15 -5.35 20.31
C SER A 143 29.56 -5.76 20.75
N ARG A 144 30.59 -4.94 20.52
CA ARG A 144 31.99 -5.28 20.82
C ARG A 144 32.47 -4.77 22.20
N TYR A 145 31.61 -4.10 22.95
CA TYR A 145 31.90 -3.58 24.30
C TYR A 145 31.19 -4.34 25.43
N GLN A 146 30.70 -5.56 25.16
CA GLN A 146 30.04 -6.41 26.18
C GLN A 146 30.72 -7.77 26.38
N HIS A 147 32.01 -7.90 26.03
CA HIS A 147 32.85 -9.02 26.47
C HIS A 147 34.21 -8.49 26.92
#